data_AF-A0A4Q2REQ1-F1
#
_entry.id   AF-A0A4Q2REQ1-F1
#
_cell.length_a   1.000
_cell.length_b   1.000
_cell.length_c   1.000
_cell.angle_alpha   90.00
_cell.angle_beta   90.00
_cell.angle_gamma   90.00
#
_symmetry.space_group_name_H-M   'P 1'
#
loop_
_entity.id
_entity.type
_entity.pdbx_description
1 polymer ?
#
loop_
_entity_poly.entity_id
_entity_poly.type
_entity_poly.pdbx_seq_one_letter_code
_entity_poly.pdbx_strand_id
1 'polypeptide(L)'
;MDERGAEADRTDARDADPSRPSGGASNGQRDPALPLRPAFPFGKNEPGLGGPTSPCLAAAIRAARVEVADRAQALGDLREAEIARLELLREMLEPVLAAVPPEVELFDAGLVPGDHPRLFIDMVAFVEMGRDRRTYRFVQDRRHARTVLHEGDGVTATVAAVTAYVARRLVEREQFLASLAHPEAPAPAPRRAGPGAPRPRPARRALRVASAGLRLVVDGFGLVTLGALAWLAFNQVFGRL
;
A
#
# COMPACT_ATOMS: atom_id res chain seq x y z
N MET A 1 -51.72 -2.56 53.05
CA MET A 1 -53.05 -3.09 53.39
C MET A 1 -54.01 -1.97 53.10
N ASP A 2 -54.74 -1.92 51.99
CA ASP A 2 -55.20 -2.95 51.04
C ASP A 2 -55.36 -2.28 49.65
N GLU A 3 -54.70 -2.78 48.61
CA GLU A 3 -55.08 -3.86 47.67
C GLU A 3 -56.02 -3.37 46.54
N ARG A 4 -55.52 -3.56 45.33
CA ARG A 4 -56.07 -3.14 44.03
C ARG A 4 -57.10 -4.15 43.54
N GLY A 5 -58.01 -3.66 42.70
CA GLY A 5 -59.09 -4.44 42.09
C GLY A 5 -58.61 -5.43 41.01
N ALA A 6 -59.32 -6.56 40.98
CA ALA A 6 -59.45 -7.53 39.88
C ALA A 6 -60.59 -7.03 38.94
N GLU A 7 -60.45 -6.95 37.62
CA GLU A 7 -60.25 -7.99 36.59
C GLU A 7 -61.49 -8.88 36.36
N ALA A 8 -62.19 -8.60 35.26
CA ALA A 8 -63.00 -9.50 34.42
C ALA A 8 -63.27 -8.73 33.10
N ASP A 9 -62.56 -8.97 32.00
CA ASP A 9 -62.63 -10.12 31.08
C ASP A 9 -64.05 -10.30 30.49
N ARG A 10 -64.26 -9.96 29.21
CA ARG A 10 -64.19 -10.92 28.10
C ARG A 10 -64.74 -10.35 26.78
N THR A 11 -63.83 -10.32 25.81
CA THR A 11 -63.90 -10.28 24.34
C THR A 11 -65.23 -10.60 23.64
N ASP A 12 -65.57 -9.73 22.68
CA ASP A 12 -66.64 -9.89 21.69
C ASP A 12 -66.08 -9.66 20.26
N ALA A 13 -66.74 -10.22 19.26
CA ALA A 13 -66.57 -10.04 17.81
C ALA A 13 -65.38 -10.72 17.09
N ARG A 14 -65.59 -11.97 16.67
CA ARG A 14 -65.12 -12.47 15.35
C ARG A 14 -66.20 -13.34 14.71
N ASP A 15 -66.97 -12.72 13.82
CA ASP A 15 -67.81 -13.39 12.82
C ASP A 15 -66.92 -14.12 11.79
N ALA A 16 -67.17 -15.41 11.62
CA ALA A 16 -66.68 -16.19 10.50
C ALA A 16 -67.89 -16.90 9.87
N ASP A 17 -68.27 -16.50 8.66
CA ASP A 17 -69.25 -17.19 7.83
C ASP A 17 -68.51 -18.08 6.80
N PRO A 18 -68.65 -19.41 6.88
CA PRO A 18 -68.07 -20.35 5.93
C PRO A 18 -69.14 -20.77 4.92
N SER A 19 -69.12 -20.25 3.70
CA SER A 19 -69.48 -20.94 2.43
C SER A 19 -69.84 -19.98 1.29
N ARG A 20 -68.91 -19.70 0.38
CA ARG A 20 -69.23 -19.58 -1.07
C ARG A 20 -67.95 -19.55 -1.94
N PRO A 21 -67.89 -20.36 -3.01
CA PRO A 21 -66.83 -20.29 -4.00
C PRO A 21 -67.24 -19.40 -5.18
N SER A 22 -66.32 -18.60 -5.71
CA SER A 22 -66.42 -18.06 -7.06
C SER A 22 -65.04 -17.87 -7.66
N GLY A 23 -64.75 -18.63 -8.72
CA GLY A 23 -63.54 -18.49 -9.51
C GLY A 23 -63.46 -17.14 -10.20
N GLY A 24 -62.24 -16.61 -10.26
CA GLY A 24 -61.86 -15.46 -11.05
C GLY A 24 -60.42 -15.65 -11.51
N ALA A 25 -60.26 -16.11 -12.75
CA ALA A 25 -58.99 -16.12 -13.43
C ALA A 25 -58.63 -14.69 -13.86
N SER A 26 -57.48 -14.17 -13.42
CA SER A 26 -56.60 -13.27 -14.21
C SER A 26 -55.37 -12.86 -13.39
N ASN A 27 -54.26 -12.64 -14.11
CA ASN A 27 -52.96 -12.10 -13.68
C ASN A 27 -52.00 -13.13 -13.03
N GLY A 28 -51.01 -13.70 -13.73
CA GLY A 28 -50.20 -13.12 -14.82
C GLY A 28 -49.12 -12.22 -14.22
N GLN A 29 -47.85 -12.58 -14.47
CA GLN A 29 -46.62 -11.90 -14.06
C GLN A 29 -46.11 -12.14 -12.62
N ARG A 30 -45.61 -13.37 -12.39
CA ARG A 30 -44.34 -13.51 -11.68
C ARG A 30 -43.27 -13.58 -12.76
N ASP A 31 -42.33 -12.65 -12.76
CA ASP A 31 -41.09 -12.76 -13.53
C ASP A 31 -40.07 -13.58 -12.71
N PRO A 32 -39.82 -14.85 -13.03
CA PRO A 32 -38.57 -15.49 -12.67
C PRO A 32 -37.64 -15.55 -13.87
N ALA A 33 -36.39 -15.17 -13.62
CA ALA A 33 -35.22 -15.33 -14.49
C ALA A 33 -35.13 -14.37 -15.69
N LEU A 34 -34.38 -13.28 -15.49
CA LEU A 34 -33.58 -12.71 -16.56
C LEU A 34 -32.68 -13.82 -17.14
N PRO A 35 -32.82 -14.22 -18.41
CA PRO A 35 -31.82 -15.07 -19.02
C PRO A 35 -30.55 -14.22 -19.18
N LEU A 36 -29.43 -14.70 -18.62
CA LEU A 36 -28.10 -14.28 -19.05
C LEU A 36 -28.03 -14.54 -20.56
N ARG A 37 -28.24 -13.48 -21.35
CA ARG A 37 -28.07 -13.52 -22.80
C ARG A 37 -26.58 -13.67 -23.08
N PRO A 38 -26.12 -14.74 -23.77
CA PRO A 38 -24.79 -14.69 -24.37
C PRO A 38 -24.84 -13.70 -25.53
N ALA A 39 -24.08 -12.61 -25.41
CA ALA A 39 -23.90 -11.63 -26.47
C ALA A 39 -22.97 -12.20 -27.55
N PHE A 40 -23.47 -13.16 -28.34
CA PHE A 40 -22.78 -13.58 -29.56
C PHE A 40 -23.45 -12.94 -30.77
N PRO A 41 -22.74 -12.07 -31.52
CA PRO A 41 -23.27 -11.51 -32.75
C PRO A 41 -23.19 -12.58 -33.83
N PHE A 42 -24.25 -13.38 -34.02
CA PHE A 42 -24.35 -14.23 -35.20
C PHE A 42 -24.70 -13.36 -36.42
N GLY A 43 -23.67 -13.07 -37.23
CA GLY A 43 -23.80 -12.38 -38.50
C GLY A 43 -24.31 -13.31 -39.61
N LYS A 44 -25.50 -12.97 -40.13
CA LYS A 44 -26.02 -13.09 -41.50
C LYS A 44 -25.71 -14.38 -42.28
N ASN A 45 -26.67 -15.31 -42.30
CA ASN A 45 -26.78 -16.32 -43.34
C ASN A 45 -27.92 -15.91 -44.28
N GLU A 46 -27.61 -15.55 -45.52
CA GLU A 46 -28.58 -15.39 -46.61
C GLU A 46 -29.25 -16.76 -46.93
N PRO A 47 -30.49 -16.76 -47.47
CA PRO A 47 -31.43 -17.85 -47.28
C PRO A 47 -31.29 -18.93 -48.36
N GLY A 48 -31.00 -20.16 -47.92
CA GLY A 48 -30.99 -21.31 -48.82
C GLY A 48 -30.91 -22.64 -48.08
N LEU A 49 -32.07 -23.13 -47.63
CA LEU A 49 -32.37 -24.47 -47.10
C LEU A 49 -31.75 -24.87 -45.73
N GLY A 50 -32.64 -25.00 -44.73
CA GLY A 50 -32.56 -26.10 -43.76
C GLY A 50 -32.27 -25.77 -42.29
N GLY A 51 -33.31 -25.40 -41.53
CA GLY A 51 -33.45 -25.62 -40.07
C GLY A 51 -32.53 -24.83 -39.12
N PRO A 52 -32.91 -24.65 -37.84
CA PRO A 52 -32.03 -24.02 -36.84
C PRO A 52 -30.85 -24.95 -36.57
N THR A 53 -29.71 -24.71 -37.23
CA THR A 53 -28.48 -25.46 -36.98
C THR A 53 -27.97 -25.07 -35.60
N SER A 54 -28.21 -25.95 -34.63
CA SER A 54 -27.61 -25.89 -33.30
C SER A 54 -26.12 -25.56 -33.41
N PRO A 55 -25.58 -24.67 -32.55
CA PRO A 55 -24.19 -24.25 -32.65
C PRO A 55 -23.26 -25.48 -32.63
N CYS A 56 -22.47 -25.59 -33.69
CA CYS A 56 -21.45 -26.64 -33.82
C CYS A 56 -20.39 -26.45 -32.72
N LEU A 57 -20.21 -27.46 -31.87
CA LEU A 57 -19.24 -27.43 -30.78
C LEU A 57 -17.81 -27.14 -31.28
N ALA A 58 -17.42 -27.67 -32.45
CA ALA A 58 -16.10 -27.42 -33.01
C ALA A 58 -15.88 -25.95 -33.39
N ALA A 59 -16.91 -25.28 -33.94
CA ALA A 59 -16.88 -23.84 -34.21
C ALA A 59 -16.84 -23.03 -32.91
N ALA A 60 -17.61 -23.43 -31.90
CA ALA A 60 -17.61 -22.79 -30.59
C ALA A 60 -16.25 -22.93 -29.88
N ILE A 61 -15.61 -24.11 -29.94
CA ILE A 61 -14.26 -24.33 -29.39
C ILE A 61 -13.23 -23.46 -30.13
N ARG A 62 -13.34 -23.35 -31.47
CA ARG A 62 -12.43 -22.50 -32.26
C ARG A 62 -12.56 -21.04 -31.86
N ALA A 63 -13.80 -20.53 -31.76
CA ALA A 63 -14.07 -19.17 -31.31
C ALA A 63 -13.55 -18.92 -29.89
N ALA A 64 -13.79 -19.85 -28.96
CA ALA A 64 -13.28 -19.76 -27.59
C ALA A 64 -11.75 -19.72 -27.52
N ARG A 65 -11.05 -20.48 -28.39
CA ARG A 65 -9.58 -20.43 -28.47
C ARG A 65 -9.07 -19.08 -28.96
N VAL A 66 -9.75 -18.46 -29.93
CA VAL A 66 -9.42 -17.12 -30.41
C VAL A 66 -9.61 -16.10 -29.29
N GLU A 67 -10.74 -16.13 -28.59
CA GLU A 67 -11.00 -15.21 -27.47
C GLU A 67 -9.95 -15.35 -26.34
N VAL A 68 -9.54 -16.59 -26.03
CA VAL A 68 -8.47 -16.84 -25.04
C VAL A 68 -7.13 -16.29 -25.54
N ALA A 69 -6.81 -16.45 -26.82
CA ALA A 69 -5.59 -15.89 -27.42
C ALA A 69 -5.59 -14.37 -27.41
N ASP A 70 -6.70 -13.72 -27.79
CA ASP A 70 -6.84 -12.26 -27.79
C ASP A 70 -6.66 -11.68 -26.39
N ARG A 71 -7.25 -12.33 -25.37
CA ARG A 71 -7.07 -11.93 -23.96
C ARG A 71 -5.62 -12.10 -23.51
N ALA A 72 -4.97 -13.19 -23.89
CA ALA A 72 -3.57 -13.43 -23.55
C ALA A 72 -2.66 -12.38 -24.19
N GLN A 73 -2.90 -12.03 -25.46
CA GLN A 73 -2.17 -10.98 -26.16
C GLN A 73 -2.32 -9.63 -25.48
N ALA A 74 -3.55 -9.21 -25.19
CA ALA A 74 -3.81 -7.94 -24.50
C ALA A 74 -3.15 -7.87 -23.11
N LEU A 75 -3.07 -8.99 -22.38
CA LEU A 75 -2.34 -9.06 -21.11
C LEU A 75 -0.81 -9.00 -21.31
N GLY A 76 -0.29 -9.57 -22.40
CA GLY A 76 1.10 -9.48 -22.80
C GLY A 76 1.53 -8.03 -23.02
N ASP A 77 0.78 -7.30 -23.85
CA ASP A 77 1.06 -5.89 -24.17
C ASP A 77 1.09 -5.02 -22.90
N LEU A 78 0.18 -5.27 -21.96
CA LEU A 78 0.15 -4.57 -20.68
C LEU A 78 1.38 -4.86 -19.81
N ARG A 79 1.86 -6.12 -19.80
CA ARG A 79 3.05 -6.51 -19.05
C ARG A 79 4.32 -5.92 -19.67
N GLU A 80 4.40 -5.87 -21.00
CA GLU A 80 5.52 -5.26 -21.70
C GLU A 80 5.61 -3.76 -21.38
N ALA A 81 4.46 -3.06 -21.34
CA ALA A 81 4.41 -1.67 -20.90
C ALA A 81 4.83 -1.48 -19.44
N GLU A 82 4.45 -2.39 -18.53
CA GLU A 82 4.90 -2.35 -17.13
C GLU A 82 6.42 -2.56 -17.02
N ILE A 83 6.98 -3.52 -17.75
CA ILE A 83 8.42 -3.81 -17.80
C ILE A 83 9.17 -2.58 -18.28
N ALA A 84 8.80 -2.01 -19.43
CA ALA A 84 9.44 -0.82 -19.98
C ALA A 84 9.43 0.36 -18.99
N ARG A 85 8.33 0.52 -18.24
CA ARG A 85 8.19 1.59 -17.24
C ARG A 85 9.07 1.38 -16.01
N LEU A 86 9.29 0.13 -15.60
CA LEU A 86 10.21 -0.22 -14.51
C LEU A 86 11.68 -0.17 -14.98
N GLU A 87 11.97 -0.52 -16.22
CA GLU A 87 13.31 -0.35 -16.82
C GLU A 87 13.73 1.12 -16.85
N LEU A 88 12.82 2.00 -17.28
CA LEU A 88 13.06 3.44 -17.23
C LEU A 88 13.32 3.92 -15.79
N LEU A 89 12.58 3.42 -14.81
CA LEU A 89 12.84 3.73 -13.41
C LEU A 89 14.22 3.23 -12.96
N ARG A 90 14.62 2.03 -13.38
CA ARG A 90 15.94 1.45 -13.07
C ARG A 90 17.07 2.31 -13.64
N GLU A 91 16.98 2.73 -14.90
CA GLU A 91 17.96 3.62 -15.53
C GLU A 91 18.11 4.93 -14.75
N MET A 92 16.99 5.51 -14.33
CA MET A 92 16.99 6.73 -13.51
C MET A 92 17.60 6.53 -12.10
N LEU A 93 17.60 5.31 -11.59
CA LEU A 93 18.19 4.96 -10.29
C LEU A 93 19.68 4.61 -10.38
N GLU A 94 20.19 4.27 -11.56
CA GLU A 94 21.60 3.97 -11.78
C GLU A 94 22.57 5.01 -11.18
N PRO A 95 22.40 6.34 -11.40
CA PRO A 95 23.29 7.33 -10.79
C PRO A 95 23.18 7.40 -9.26
N VAL A 96 22.02 7.06 -8.68
CA VAL A 96 21.83 7.02 -7.22
C VAL A 96 22.58 5.83 -6.62
N LEU A 97 22.50 4.68 -7.29
CA LEU A 97 23.14 3.45 -6.83
C LEU A 97 24.65 3.48 -7.06
N ALA A 98 25.13 4.14 -8.11
CA ALA A 98 26.55 4.38 -8.36
C ALA A 98 27.22 5.26 -7.28
N ALA A 99 26.44 6.04 -6.53
CA ALA A 99 26.93 6.85 -5.42
C ALA A 99 27.08 6.06 -4.09
N VAL A 100 26.61 4.80 -4.04
CA VAL A 100 26.74 3.95 -2.86
C VAL A 100 28.19 3.47 -2.73
N PRO A 101 28.79 3.49 -1.52
CA PRO A 101 30.15 2.97 -1.32
C PRO A 101 30.27 1.49 -1.76
N PRO A 102 31.34 1.12 -2.48
CA PRO A 102 31.47 -0.20 -3.09
C PRO A 102 31.58 -1.34 -2.05
N GLU A 103 31.93 -1.03 -0.81
CA GLU A 103 31.99 -2.02 0.29
C GLU A 103 30.59 -2.41 0.82
N VAL A 104 29.53 -1.76 0.33
CA VAL A 104 28.15 -1.98 0.78
C VAL A 104 27.34 -2.73 -0.28
N GLU A 105 27.37 -4.05 -0.21
CA GLU A 105 26.61 -4.96 -1.08
C GLU A 105 25.12 -5.12 -0.66
N LEU A 106 24.51 -4.07 -0.09
CA LEU A 106 23.12 -4.16 0.40
C LEU A 106 22.09 -3.99 -0.71
N PHE A 107 22.44 -3.24 -1.75
CA PHE A 107 21.52 -2.83 -2.81
C PHE A 107 21.84 -3.56 -4.11
N ASP A 108 20.80 -4.07 -4.74
CA ASP A 108 20.87 -4.71 -6.05
C ASP A 108 19.61 -4.35 -6.85
N ALA A 109 19.79 -3.63 -7.96
CA ALA A 109 18.72 -3.18 -8.82
C ALA A 109 18.38 -4.22 -9.88
N GLY A 110 17.69 -5.27 -9.46
CA GLY A 110 17.25 -6.37 -10.31
C GLY A 110 15.79 -6.24 -10.74
N LEU A 111 15.52 -6.20 -12.05
CA LEU A 111 14.16 -6.36 -12.58
C LEU A 111 13.84 -7.85 -12.73
N VAL A 112 12.82 -8.31 -12.02
CA VAL A 112 12.32 -9.69 -12.13
C VAL A 112 11.05 -9.67 -12.97
N PRO A 113 11.06 -10.25 -14.19
CA PRO A 113 9.86 -10.41 -14.99
C PRO A 113 8.96 -11.49 -14.38
N GLY A 114 7.64 -11.30 -14.47
CA GLY A 114 6.64 -12.23 -13.96
C GLY A 114 5.23 -11.73 -14.26
N ASP A 115 4.21 -12.36 -13.67
CA ASP A 115 2.83 -11.87 -13.79
C ASP A 115 2.65 -10.45 -13.22
N HIS A 116 3.45 -10.14 -12.20
CA HIS A 116 3.62 -8.80 -11.64
C HIS A 116 5.12 -8.49 -11.65
N PRO A 117 5.62 -7.76 -12.66
CA PRO A 117 7.00 -7.31 -12.73
C PRO A 117 7.40 -6.54 -11.47
N ARG A 118 8.58 -6.84 -10.92
CA ARG A 118 9.10 -6.19 -9.71
C ARG A 118 10.54 -5.75 -9.94
N LEU A 119 10.81 -4.49 -9.66
CA LEU A 119 12.16 -3.95 -9.58
C LEU A 119 12.63 -4.02 -8.13
N PHE A 120 13.47 -4.98 -7.80
CA PHE A 120 14.11 -5.05 -6.50
C PHE A 120 15.15 -3.93 -6.37
N ILE A 121 15.22 -3.34 -5.18
CA ILE A 121 16.25 -2.37 -4.79
C ILE A 121 17.20 -3.03 -3.79
N ASP A 122 16.66 -3.89 -2.93
CA ASP A 122 17.41 -4.79 -2.07
C ASP A 122 16.57 -6.07 -1.82
N MET A 123 17.04 -6.92 -0.91
CA MET A 123 16.39 -8.20 -0.57
C MET A 123 14.96 -8.09 -0.02
N VAL A 124 14.56 -6.93 0.52
CA VAL A 124 13.26 -6.73 1.18
C VAL A 124 12.46 -5.57 0.58
N ALA A 125 13.05 -4.72 -0.24
CA ALA A 125 12.42 -3.55 -0.82
C ALA A 125 12.40 -3.63 -2.34
N PHE A 126 11.21 -3.44 -2.91
CA PHE A 126 10.99 -3.49 -4.36
C PHE A 126 9.92 -2.49 -4.79
N VAL A 127 10.01 -2.05 -6.04
CA VAL A 127 9.00 -1.25 -6.72
C VAL A 127 8.19 -2.15 -7.64
N GLU A 128 6.87 -2.07 -7.54
CA GLU A 128 5.93 -2.74 -8.43
C GLU A 128 4.95 -1.73 -9.02
N MET A 129 4.35 -2.07 -10.16
CA MET A 129 3.26 -1.28 -10.71
C MET A 129 1.98 -1.53 -9.90
N GLY A 130 1.25 -0.46 -9.62
CA GLY A 130 -0.06 -0.48 -9.00
C GLY A 130 -1.08 -1.23 -9.85
N ARG A 131 -2.26 -1.50 -9.30
CA ARG A 131 -3.32 -2.25 -10.00
C ARG A 131 -3.81 -1.53 -11.26
N ASP A 132 -3.66 -0.21 -11.28
CA ASP A 132 -3.99 0.67 -12.40
C ASP A 132 -2.90 0.73 -13.49
N ARG A 133 -1.75 0.07 -13.29
CA ARG A 133 -0.58 0.06 -14.19
C ARG A 133 -0.01 1.44 -14.51
N ARG A 134 -0.28 2.42 -13.65
CA ARG A 134 0.18 3.81 -13.83
C ARG A 134 0.94 4.30 -12.61
N THR A 135 0.47 3.89 -11.46
CA THR A 135 1.03 4.26 -10.17
C THR A 135 2.18 3.33 -9.84
N TYR A 136 3.34 3.86 -9.48
CA TYR A 136 4.42 3.09 -8.88
C TYR A 136 4.11 2.88 -7.41
N ARG A 137 4.35 1.67 -6.92
CA ARG A 137 4.24 1.33 -5.50
C ARG A 137 5.57 0.79 -5.00
N PHE A 138 6.22 1.55 -4.14
CA PHE A 138 7.45 1.13 -3.47
C PHE A 138 7.11 0.47 -2.14
N VAL A 139 7.44 -0.81 -2.03
CA VAL A 139 7.04 -1.66 -0.91
C VAL A 139 8.28 -2.22 -0.23
N GLN A 140 8.24 -2.27 1.10
CA GLN A 140 9.18 -3.05 1.90
C GLN A 140 8.43 -4.22 2.54
N ASP A 141 8.88 -5.43 2.25
CA ASP A 141 8.35 -6.68 2.79
C ASP A 141 9.28 -7.23 3.86
N ARG A 142 8.88 -7.06 5.12
CA ARG A 142 9.56 -7.67 6.28
C ARG A 142 8.71 -8.81 6.81
N ARG A 143 9.33 -9.76 7.52
CA ARG A 143 8.72 -11.02 8.02
C ARG A 143 7.28 -10.92 8.55
N HIS A 144 6.91 -9.80 9.18
CA HIS A 144 5.55 -9.58 9.72
C HIS A 144 4.94 -8.23 9.32
N ALA A 145 5.55 -7.50 8.38
CA ALA A 145 5.09 -6.17 8.01
C ALA A 145 5.42 -5.86 6.55
N ARG A 146 4.38 -5.79 5.71
CA ARG A 146 4.45 -5.18 4.40
C ARG A 146 4.11 -3.71 4.55
N THR A 147 5.07 -2.84 4.30
CA THR A 147 4.90 -1.38 4.41
C THR A 147 5.04 -0.75 3.03
N VAL A 148 4.05 0.04 2.62
CA VAL A 148 4.18 0.89 1.43
C VAL A 148 4.96 2.13 1.84
N LEU A 149 6.13 2.31 1.25
CA LEU A 149 7.00 3.45 1.51
C LEU A 149 6.63 4.65 0.64
N HIS A 150 6.16 4.40 -0.59
CA HIS A 150 5.72 5.42 -1.52
C HIS A 150 4.70 4.84 -2.51
N GLU A 151 3.70 5.64 -2.87
CA GLU A 151 2.73 5.34 -3.93
C GLU A 151 2.48 6.64 -4.73
N GLY A 152 2.67 6.59 -6.04
CA GLY A 152 2.54 7.76 -6.91
C GLY A 152 2.79 7.45 -8.38
N ASP A 153 2.27 8.27 -9.29
CA ASP A 153 2.37 8.09 -10.74
C ASP A 153 3.67 8.66 -11.34
N GLY A 154 4.32 9.59 -10.66
CA GLY A 154 5.56 10.24 -11.10
C GLY A 154 6.82 9.39 -10.88
N VAL A 155 7.58 9.15 -11.96
CA VAL A 155 8.86 8.43 -11.87
C VAL A 155 9.87 9.17 -11.00
N THR A 156 9.96 10.50 -11.10
CA THR A 156 10.88 11.33 -10.31
C THR A 156 10.57 11.28 -8.82
N ALA A 157 9.28 11.30 -8.46
CA ALA A 157 8.87 11.17 -7.05
C ALA A 157 9.24 9.79 -6.49
N THR A 158 9.11 8.75 -7.32
CA THR A 158 9.51 7.38 -6.96
C THR A 158 11.03 7.29 -6.78
N VAL A 159 11.82 7.88 -7.70
CA VAL A 159 13.30 7.96 -7.57
C VAL A 159 13.71 8.65 -6.28
N ALA A 160 13.08 9.77 -5.94
CA ALA A 160 13.36 10.50 -4.71
C ALA A 160 13.02 9.66 -3.46
N ALA A 161 11.90 8.92 -3.48
CA ALA A 161 11.52 8.03 -2.39
C ALA A 161 12.49 6.86 -2.21
N VAL A 162 12.95 6.25 -3.30
CA VAL A 162 13.97 5.20 -3.27
C VAL A 162 15.31 5.76 -2.79
N THR A 163 15.69 6.96 -3.23
CA THR A 163 16.92 7.64 -2.76
C THR A 163 16.88 7.89 -1.25
N ALA A 164 15.76 8.40 -0.73
CA ALA A 164 15.58 8.60 0.71
C ALA A 164 15.65 7.28 1.49
N TYR A 165 15.17 6.18 0.90
CA TYR A 165 15.28 4.85 1.47
C TYR A 165 16.73 4.36 1.52
N VAL A 166 17.48 4.45 0.40
CA VAL A 166 18.89 4.07 0.32
C VAL A 166 19.71 4.84 1.34
N ALA A 167 19.54 6.17 1.41
CA ALA A 167 20.22 7.02 2.38
C ALA A 167 19.92 6.59 3.83
N ARG A 168 18.65 6.37 4.17
CA ARG A 168 18.26 5.89 5.50
C ARG A 168 18.91 4.54 5.81
N ARG A 169 18.95 3.62 4.86
CA ARG A 169 19.56 2.29 5.04
C ARG A 169 21.06 2.33 5.27
N LEU A 170 21.78 3.21 4.57
CA LEU A 170 23.21 3.43 4.79
C LEU A 170 23.47 3.94 6.21
N VAL A 171 22.70 4.94 6.67
CA VAL A 171 22.82 5.48 8.02
C VAL A 171 22.48 4.44 9.09
N GLU A 172 21.41 3.65 8.89
CA GLU A 172 21.05 2.56 9.80
C GLU A 172 22.19 1.52 9.92
N ARG A 173 22.84 1.19 8.80
CA ARG A 173 23.99 0.28 8.78
C ARG A 173 25.17 0.86 9.56
N GLU A 174 25.51 2.12 9.34
CA GLU A 174 26.61 2.79 10.05
C GLU A 174 26.37 2.81 11.55
N GLN A 175 25.15 3.16 11.98
CA GLN A 175 24.77 3.14 13.40
C GLN A 175 24.83 1.74 13.99
N PHE A 176 24.38 0.72 13.25
CA PHE A 176 24.48 -0.67 13.68
C PHE A 176 25.95 -1.09 13.86
N LEU A 177 26.83 -0.80 12.90
CA LEU A 177 28.26 -1.09 13.02
C LEU A 177 28.91 -0.35 14.18
N ALA A 178 28.56 0.92 14.40
CA ALA A 178 29.04 1.70 15.54
C ALA A 178 28.59 1.09 16.89
N SER A 179 27.34 0.61 16.97
CA SER A 179 26.78 -0.04 18.17
C SER A 179 27.43 -1.39 18.48
N LEU A 180 27.88 -2.13 17.45
CA LEU A 180 28.64 -3.36 17.65
C LEU A 180 30.06 -3.09 18.15
N ALA A 181 30.69 -1.99 17.68
CA ALA A 181 32.02 -1.59 18.10
C ALA A 181 32.07 -1.05 19.54
N HIS A 182 30.98 -0.40 19.97
CA HIS A 182 30.80 0.08 21.34
C HIS A 182 29.53 -0.55 21.90
N PRO A 183 29.56 -1.83 22.33
CA PRO A 183 28.42 -2.40 23.02
C PRO A 183 28.14 -1.51 24.22
N GLU A 184 26.98 -0.84 24.21
CA GLU A 184 26.56 0.01 25.32
C GLU A 184 26.71 -0.81 26.60
N ALA A 185 27.60 -0.36 27.50
CA ALA A 185 27.90 -1.09 28.72
C ALA A 185 26.56 -1.35 29.43
N PRO A 186 26.32 -2.58 29.92
CA PRO A 186 25.03 -2.95 30.49
C PRO A 186 24.62 -1.86 31.48
N ALA A 187 23.45 -1.25 31.24
CA ALA A 187 22.88 -0.25 32.14
C ALA A 187 23.05 -0.80 33.57
N PRO A 188 23.63 -0.02 34.50
CA PRO A 188 24.00 -0.55 35.80
C PRO A 188 22.78 -1.24 36.38
N ALA A 189 22.91 -2.57 36.58
CA ALA A 189 21.83 -3.38 37.13
C ALA A 189 21.25 -2.61 38.33
N PRO A 190 19.92 -2.50 38.46
CA PRO A 190 19.34 -1.81 39.60
C PRO A 190 19.99 -2.42 40.83
N ARG A 191 20.83 -1.64 41.53
CA ARG A 191 21.52 -2.09 42.74
C ARG A 191 20.42 -2.64 43.61
N ARG A 192 20.35 -3.97 43.76
CA ARG A 192 19.47 -4.58 44.74
C ARG A 192 19.90 -3.97 46.05
N ALA A 193 19.08 -3.05 46.55
CA ALA A 193 19.26 -2.53 47.89
C ALA A 193 19.26 -3.76 48.80
N GLY A 194 20.41 -4.05 49.39
CA GLY A 194 20.52 -5.14 50.37
C GLY A 194 19.43 -4.94 51.43
N PRO A 195 18.82 -6.02 51.93
CA PRO A 195 17.86 -5.92 53.02
C PRO A 195 18.61 -5.40 54.25
N GLY A 196 18.57 -4.09 54.49
CA GLY A 196 19.28 -3.46 55.60
C GLY A 196 19.67 -1.98 55.42
N ALA A 197 19.51 -1.38 54.24
CA ALA A 197 19.74 0.06 54.12
C ALA A 197 18.62 0.84 54.85
N PRO A 198 18.93 1.71 55.85
CA PRO A 198 17.92 2.52 56.50
C PRO A 198 17.25 3.42 55.45
N ARG A 199 15.93 3.30 55.33
CA ARG A 199 15.12 4.13 54.43
C ARG A 199 15.36 5.60 54.77
N PRO A 200 15.82 6.45 53.83
CA PRO A 200 15.87 7.88 54.06
C PRO A 200 14.43 8.39 54.24
N ARG A 201 14.19 9.06 55.37
CA ARG A 201 12.92 9.76 55.65
C ARG A 201 12.62 10.75 54.51
N PRO A 202 11.36 10.90 54.08
CA PRO A 202 11.03 11.82 53.00
C PRO A 202 11.27 13.26 53.48
N ALA A 203 12.42 13.82 53.11
CA ALA A 203 12.68 15.24 53.24
C ALA A 203 11.81 15.98 52.22
N ARG A 204 11.04 16.93 52.74
CA ARG A 204 10.06 17.74 52.02
C ARG A 204 10.68 18.35 50.76
N ARG A 205 9.96 18.24 49.64
CA ARG A 205 10.26 18.91 48.37
C ARG A 205 10.43 20.41 48.61
N ALA A 206 11.66 20.88 48.51
CA ALA A 206 11.94 22.28 48.20
C ALA A 206 12.19 22.36 46.69
N LEU A 207 11.23 22.91 45.95
CA LEU A 207 11.41 23.35 44.58
C LEU A 207 12.56 24.36 44.56
N ARG A 208 13.71 23.97 44.01
CA ARG A 208 14.71 24.94 43.52
C ARG A 208 14.73 24.86 42.01
N VAL A 209 13.98 25.78 41.42
CA VAL A 209 14.17 26.23 40.05
C VAL A 209 15.53 26.93 40.03
N ALA A 210 16.47 26.43 39.23
CA ALA A 210 17.71 27.13 38.93
C ALA A 210 18.11 26.84 37.48
N SER A 211 17.70 27.79 36.64
CA SER A 211 18.28 28.17 35.36
C SER A 211 19.76 27.80 35.16
N ALA A 212 20.03 27.02 34.12
CA ALA A 212 21.33 26.97 33.44
C ALA A 212 21.13 26.72 31.93
N GLY A 213 20.16 27.41 31.34
CA GLY A 213 20.18 27.70 29.91
C GLY A 213 21.02 28.96 29.72
N LEU A 214 22.17 28.82 29.05
CA LEU A 214 23.03 29.85 28.44
C LEU A 214 24.51 29.54 28.72
N ARG A 215 25.15 28.82 27.79
CA ARG A 215 26.53 29.06 27.29
C ARG A 215 27.04 27.90 26.42
N LEU A 216 26.46 27.73 25.24
CA LEU A 216 27.13 27.19 24.04
C LEU A 216 26.39 27.69 22.78
N VAL A 217 26.28 29.01 22.62
CA VAL A 217 25.73 29.68 21.40
C VAL A 217 26.82 30.48 20.67
N VAL A 218 28.09 30.39 21.09
CA VAL A 218 29.17 31.23 20.53
C VAL A 218 29.94 30.59 19.36
N ASP A 219 29.84 29.28 19.12
CA ASP A 219 30.59 28.63 18.03
C ASP A 219 29.76 28.33 16.76
N GLY A 220 28.47 28.68 16.75
CA GLY A 220 27.58 28.44 15.59
C GLY A 220 27.47 29.61 14.60
N PHE A 221 27.86 30.82 15.00
CA PHE A 221 27.61 32.02 14.18
C PHE A 221 28.75 32.39 13.22
N GLY A 222 29.93 31.78 13.34
CA GLY A 222 31.06 32.02 12.42
C GLY A 222 30.93 31.33 11.06
N LEU A 223 30.19 30.21 10.97
CA LEU A 223 30.08 29.42 9.73
C LEU A 223 28.91 29.88 8.84
N VAL A 224 27.85 30.44 9.42
CA VAL A 224 26.65 30.88 8.69
C VAL A 224 26.90 32.17 7.90
N THR A 225 27.75 33.08 8.42
CA THR A 225 28.11 34.32 7.70
C THR A 225 29.06 34.07 6.52
N LEU A 226 29.98 33.11 6.64
CA LEU A 226 30.88 32.73 5.54
C LEU A 226 30.14 31.99 4.42
N GLY A 227 29.20 31.09 4.78
CA GLY A 227 28.36 30.41 3.80
C GLY A 227 27.45 31.38 3.02
N ALA A 228 26.88 32.38 3.69
CA ALA A 228 26.03 33.38 3.05
C ALA A 228 26.82 34.28 2.07
N LEU A 229 28.05 34.68 2.40
CA LEU A 229 28.90 35.47 1.49
C LEU A 229 29.38 34.67 0.28
N ALA A 230 29.72 33.38 0.46
CA ALA A 230 30.09 32.50 -0.64
C ALA A 230 28.91 32.21 -1.59
N TRP A 231 27.70 32.03 -1.04
CA TRP A 231 26.49 31.84 -1.85
C TRP A 231 26.11 33.08 -2.65
N LEU A 232 26.26 34.27 -2.07
CA LEU A 232 25.97 35.54 -2.75
C LEU A 232 27.00 35.85 -3.86
N ALA A 233 28.27 35.50 -3.66
CA ALA A 233 29.31 35.61 -4.70
C ALA A 233 29.10 34.62 -5.86
N PHE A 234 28.70 33.39 -5.56
CA PHE A 234 28.41 32.37 -6.58
C PHE A 234 27.20 32.75 -7.46
N ASN A 235 26.14 33.31 -6.88
CA ASN A 235 24.95 33.72 -7.61
C ASN A 235 25.18 34.94 -8.54
N GLN A 236 26.09 35.85 -8.18
CA GLN A 236 26.42 37.03 -9.01
C GLN A 236 27.24 36.69 -10.27
N VAL A 237 28.01 35.60 -10.24
CA VAL A 237 28.85 35.19 -11.38
C VAL A 237 28.07 34.36 -12.40
N PHE A 238 27.09 33.57 -11.95
CA PHE A 238 26.30 32.69 -12.83
C PHE A 238 24.96 33.29 -13.28
N GLY A 239 24.48 34.37 -12.67
CA GLY A 239 23.23 35.05 -13.08
C GLY A 239 23.39 36.05 -14.24
N ARG A 240 24.57 36.15 -14.87
CA ARG A 240 24.88 37.16 -15.90
C ARG A 240 25.42 36.60 -17.22
N LEU A 241 25.30 35.29 -17.44
CA LEU A 241 25.46 34.65 -18.75
C LEU A 241 24.11 34.25 -19.33
#